data_AF-A0A2H0L8D0-F1
#
_entry.id   AF-A0A2H0L8D0-F1
#
_cell.length_a   1.000
_cell.length_b   1.000
_cell.length_c   1.000
_cell.angle_alpha   90.00
_cell.angle_beta   90.00
_cell.angle_gamma   90.00
#
_symmetry.space_group_name_H-M   'P 1'
#
loop_
_entity.id
_entity.type
_entity.pdbx_description
1 polymer ?
#
loop_
_entity_poly.entity_id
_entity_poly.type
_entity_poly.pdbx_seq_one_letter_code
_entity_poly.pdbx_strand_id
1 'polypeptide(L)'
;MTNLLIALKNLAEAEYSEIKALNKSSNRANSMGDALEIYIRDLFCNSLNQTDEEKTIAYSEKFSYLGNPNNPADLLEAKLIKLSK
;
A
#
# COMPACT_ATOMS: atom_id res chain seq x y z
N MET A 1 -11.03 6.06 6.91
CA MET A 1 -9.87 6.91 7.21
C MET A 1 -8.69 6.00 7.54
N THR A 2 -7.50 6.27 7.01
CA THR A 2 -6.22 5.65 7.34
C THR A 2 -5.21 6.71 7.83
N ASN A 3 -4.13 6.31 8.49
CA ASN A 3 -3.03 7.20 8.88
C ASN A 3 -1.83 6.36 9.29
N LEU A 4 -0.73 7.01 9.62
CA LEU A 4 0.50 6.34 10.03
C LEU A 4 0.32 5.46 11.28
N LEU A 5 -0.49 5.89 12.26
CA LEU A 5 -0.74 5.09 13.47
C LEU A 5 -1.50 3.80 13.15
N ILE A 6 -2.47 3.85 12.23
CA ILE A 6 -3.18 2.66 11.74
C ILE A 6 -2.21 1.73 11.03
N ALA A 7 -1.35 2.25 10.15
CA ALA A 7 -0.36 1.44 9.44
C ALA A 7 0.62 0.77 10.40
N LEU A 8 1.13 1.50 11.40
CA LEU A 8 2.05 0.96 12.42
C LEU A 8 1.36 -0.09 13.31
N LYS A 9 0.09 0.13 13.69
CA LYS A 9 -0.71 -0.88 14.41
C LYS A 9 -0.83 -2.16 13.59
N ASN A 10 -1.24 -2.04 12.33
CA ASN A 10 -1.43 -3.19 11.46
C ASN A 10 -0.09 -3.92 11.20
N LEU A 11 1.03 -3.18 11.16
CA LEU A 11 2.37 -3.77 11.08
C LEU A 11 2.74 -4.56 12.33
N ALA A 12 2.47 -4.00 13.52
CA ALA A 12 2.74 -4.67 14.79
C ALA A 12 1.86 -5.92 15.02
N GLU A 13 0.67 -5.94 14.44
CA GLU A 13 -0.30 -7.05 14.51
C GLU A 13 -0.15 -8.05 13.35
N ALA A 14 0.67 -7.76 12.34
CA ALA A 14 0.83 -8.63 11.19
C ALA A 14 1.47 -9.96 11.59
N GLU A 15 0.75 -11.05 11.38
CA GLU A 15 1.24 -12.42 11.64
C GLU A 15 2.43 -12.79 10.73
N TYR A 16 2.51 -12.18 9.54
CA TYR A 16 3.59 -12.35 8.58
C TYR A 16 4.08 -10.98 8.10
N SER A 17 5.35 -10.66 8.40
CA SER A 17 6.00 -9.41 7.97
C SER A 17 6.72 -9.53 6.63
N GLU A 18 6.57 -10.66 5.92
CA GLU A 18 7.27 -10.90 4.66
C GLU A 18 6.61 -10.16 3.49
N ILE A 19 7.42 -9.38 2.80
CA ILE A 19 7.06 -8.74 1.54
C ILE A 19 7.13 -9.82 0.43
N LYS A 20 5.99 -10.16 -0.14
CA LYS A 20 5.91 -11.12 -1.24
C LYS A 20 6.53 -10.53 -2.50
N ALA A 21 7.57 -11.18 -3.02
CA ALA A 21 8.23 -10.75 -4.25
C ALA A 21 7.25 -10.76 -5.44
N LEU A 22 7.20 -9.66 -6.19
CA LEU A 22 6.42 -9.57 -7.43
C LEU A 22 7.32 -9.84 -8.64
N ASN A 23 6.98 -10.86 -9.42
CA ASN A 23 7.65 -11.15 -10.69
C ASN A 23 7.08 -10.30 -11.84
N LYS A 24 6.82 -9.01 -11.61
CA LYS A 24 6.21 -8.12 -12.62
C LYS A 24 7.20 -7.42 -13.54
N SER A 25 8.46 -7.23 -13.12
CA SER A 25 9.43 -6.45 -13.90
C SER A 25 10.70 -7.26 -14.23
N SER A 26 11.35 -6.90 -15.34
CA SER A 26 12.65 -7.45 -15.74
C SER A 26 13.77 -7.05 -14.78
N ASN A 27 13.60 -5.94 -14.05
CA ASN A 27 14.59 -5.41 -13.12
C ASN A 27 14.23 -5.77 -11.68
N ARG A 28 15.05 -6.63 -11.04
CA ARG A 28 14.87 -7.06 -9.65
C ARG A 28 14.67 -5.92 -8.66
N ALA A 29 15.35 -4.78 -8.85
CA ALA A 29 15.20 -3.62 -7.97
C ALA A 29 13.79 -3.01 -8.06
N ASN A 30 13.25 -2.88 -9.28
CA ASN A 30 11.89 -2.37 -9.49
C ASN A 30 10.85 -3.33 -8.93
N SER A 31 11.02 -4.63 -9.19
CA SER A 31 10.14 -5.67 -8.63
C SER A 31 10.08 -5.67 -7.10
N MET A 32 11.21 -5.38 -6.43
CA MET A 32 11.24 -5.24 -4.98
C MET A 32 10.58 -3.94 -4.51
N GLY A 33 10.76 -2.84 -5.26
CA GLY A 33 10.09 -1.57 -5.01
C GLY A 33 8.57 -1.69 -5.11
N ASP A 34 8.06 -2.30 -6.18
CA ASP A 34 6.63 -2.55 -6.38
C ASP A 34 6.05 -3.40 -5.23
N ALA A 35 6.78 -4.44 -4.82
CA ALA A 35 6.36 -5.32 -3.73
C ALA A 35 6.29 -4.58 -2.39
N LEU A 36 7.29 -3.74 -2.10
CA LEU A 36 7.29 -2.89 -0.91
C LEU A 36 6.13 -1.89 -0.93
N GLU A 37 5.87 -1.27 -2.08
CA GLU A 37 4.77 -0.30 -2.20
C GLU A 37 3.41 -0.94 -1.94
N ILE A 38 3.15 -2.13 -2.50
CA ILE A 38 1.92 -2.88 -2.22
C ILE A 38 1.82 -3.22 -0.72
N TYR A 39 2.92 -3.70 -0.12
CA TYR A 39 2.92 -4.05 1.29
C TYR A 39 2.59 -2.86 2.19
N ILE A 40 3.19 -1.70 1.93
CA ILE A 40 2.89 -0.48 2.70
C ILE A 40 1.42 -0.08 2.49
N ARG A 41 0.90 -0.10 1.25
CA ARG A 41 -0.54 0.18 1.00
C ARG A 41 -1.45 -0.76 1.77
N ASP A 42 -1.09 -2.05 1.84
CA ASP A 42 -1.83 -3.04 2.61
C ASP A 42 -1.87 -2.70 4.10
N LEU A 43 -0.77 -2.22 4.67
CA LEU A 43 -0.74 -1.76 6.06
C LEU A 43 -1.65 -0.56 6.29
N PHE A 44 -1.64 0.42 5.39
CA PHE A 44 -2.54 1.57 5.49
C PHE A 44 -4.02 1.15 5.33
N CYS A 45 -4.32 0.14 4.52
CA CYS A 45 -5.70 -0.28 4.27
C CYS A 45 -6.20 -1.43 5.16
N ASN A 46 -5.34 -2.00 6.01
CA ASN A 46 -5.61 -3.24 6.74
C ASN A 46 -6.01 -4.40 5.80
N SER A 47 -5.30 -4.54 4.68
CA SER A 47 -5.67 -5.45 3.58
C SER A 47 -4.66 -6.57 3.34
N LEU A 48 -3.70 -6.80 4.23
CA LEU A 48 -2.65 -7.83 4.10
C LEU A 48 -3.20 -9.22 3.72
N ASN A 49 -4.37 -9.58 4.25
CA ASN A 49 -5.03 -10.88 4.07
C ASN A 49 -6.20 -10.86 3.07
N GLN A 50 -6.37 -9.77 2.31
CA GLN A 50 -7.46 -9.62 1.34
C GLN A 50 -7.06 -10.09 -0.06
N THR A 51 -8.05 -10.37 -0.91
CA THR A 51 -7.82 -10.67 -2.33
C THR A 51 -7.41 -9.42 -3.11
N ASP A 52 -6.88 -9.60 -4.33
CA ASP A 52 -6.49 -8.47 -5.18
C ASP A 52 -7.69 -7.57 -5.55
N GLU A 53 -8.90 -8.13 -5.72
CA GLU A 53 -10.11 -7.33 -5.95
C GLU A 53 -10.48 -6.50 -4.73
N GLU A 54 -10.47 -7.12 -3.54
CA GLU A 54 -10.78 -6.45 -2.27
C GLU A 54 -9.77 -5.32 -1.97
N LYS A 55 -8.48 -5.58 -2.23
CA LYS A 55 -7.42 -4.57 -2.13
C LYS A 55 -7.67 -3.39 -3.04
N THR A 56 -8.06 -3.65 -4.30
CA THR A 56 -8.34 -2.59 -5.28
C THR A 56 -9.45 -1.66 -4.76
N ILE A 57 -10.51 -2.22 -4.18
CA ILE A 57 -11.59 -1.45 -3.57
C ILE A 57 -11.06 -0.67 -2.36
N ALA A 58 -10.38 -1.33 -1.42
CA ALA A 58 -9.85 -0.70 -0.21
C ALA A 58 -8.89 0.46 -0.54
N TYR A 59 -8.04 0.29 -1.55
CA TYR A 59 -7.13 1.32 -2.02
C TYR A 59 -7.87 2.52 -2.60
N SER A 60 -8.88 2.29 -3.43
CA SER A 60 -9.68 3.38 -4.03
C SER A 60 -10.41 4.25 -2.99
N GLU A 61 -10.76 3.67 -1.84
CA GLU A 61 -11.40 4.41 -0.76
C GLU A 61 -10.42 5.28 0.05
N LYS A 62 -9.15 4.86 0.13
CA LYS A 62 -8.15 5.42 1.06
C LYS A 62 -7.09 6.27 0.37
N PHE A 63 -6.82 6.04 -0.91
CA PHE A 63 -5.84 6.77 -1.71
C PHE A 63 -6.51 7.59 -2.81
N SER A 64 -6.00 8.79 -3.07
CA SER A 64 -6.51 9.65 -4.16
C SER A 64 -5.86 9.30 -5.51
N TYR A 65 -4.64 8.77 -5.45
CA TYR A 65 -3.86 8.39 -6.62
C TYR A 65 -3.01 7.17 -6.28
N LEU A 66 -2.94 6.23 -7.21
CA LEU A 66 -2.20 4.96 -7.06
C LEU A 66 -1.00 4.86 -8.01
N GLY A 67 -0.71 5.90 -8.79
CA GLY A 67 0.42 5.89 -9.70
C GLY A 67 0.18 5.08 -10.96
N ASN A 68 1.15 5.16 -11.88
CA ASN A 68 1.29 4.24 -13.01
C ASN A 68 2.79 4.04 -13.32
N PRO A 69 3.17 3.09 -14.20
CA PRO A 69 4.59 2.79 -14.46
C PRO A 69 5.43 3.98 -14.97
N ASN A 70 4.81 4.99 -15.58
CA ASN A 70 5.49 6.18 -16.09
C ASN A 70 5.47 7.35 -15.10
N ASN A 71 4.57 7.29 -14.11
CA ASN A 71 4.41 8.27 -13.05
C ASN A 71 4.05 7.51 -11.77
N PRO A 72 5.01 6.86 -11.10
CA PRO A 72 4.74 6.11 -9.89
C PRO A 72 4.11 7.03 -8.85
N ALA A 73 3.19 6.49 -8.05
CA ALA A 73 2.65 7.28 -6.95
C ALA A 73 3.77 7.44 -5.95
N ASP A 74 4.08 8.68 -5.58
CA ASP A 74 4.74 8.87 -4.30
C ASP A 74 3.76 8.34 -3.23
N LEU A 75 4.24 7.41 -2.40
CA LEU A 75 3.47 6.70 -1.36
C LEU A 75 2.64 7.63 -0.43
N LEU A 76 2.87 8.94 -0.49
CA LEU A 76 2.24 10.00 0.27
C LEU A 76 0.95 10.59 -0.34
N GLU A 77 0.35 10.00 -1.39
CA GLU A 77 -0.96 10.45 -1.92
C GLU A 77 -2.16 9.67 -1.37
N ALA A 78 -2.08 9.25 -0.10
CA ALA A 78 -3.27 8.89 0.67
C ALA A 78 -4.26 10.06 0.63
N LYS A 79 -5.56 9.78 0.57
CA LYS A 79 -6.65 10.77 0.61
C LYS A 79 -6.76 11.50 1.96
N LEU A 80 -5.67 11.54 2.72
CA LEU A 80 -5.56 11.96 4.10
C LEU A 80 -4.26 12.73 4.15
N ILE A 81 -4.30 14.04 3.95
CA ILE A 81 -4.63 14.97 5.03
C ILE A 81 -5.51 16.14 4.50
N LYS A 82 -6.84 16.08 4.68
CA LYS A 82 -7.54 17.26 5.23
C LYS A 82 -7.41 17.09 6.73
N LEU A 83 -6.46 17.82 7.33
CA LEU A 83 -6.43 18.07 8.77
C LEU A 83 -7.83 18.62 9.11
N SER A 84 -8.71 17.77 9.64
CA SER A 84 -9.96 18.26 10.19
C SER A 84 -9.64 18.81 11.57
N LYS A 85 -9.48 20.14 11.56
CA LYS A 85 -9.24 21.11 12.65
C LYS A 85 -7.79 21.23 13.12
#